data_AF-A0A2X4U1R6-F1
#
_entry.id   AF-A0A2X4U1R6-F1
#
_cell.length_a   1.000
_cell.length_b   1.000
_cell.length_c   1.000
_cell.angle_alpha   90.00
_cell.angle_beta   90.00
_cell.angle_gamma   90.00
#
_symmetry.space_group_name_H-M   'P 1'
#
loop_
_entity.id
_entity.type
_entity.pdbx_description
1 polymer ?
#
loop_
_entity_poly.entity_id
_entity_poly.type
_entity_poly.pdbx_seq_one_letter_code
_entity_poly.pdbx_strand_id
1 'polypeptide(L)'
;MMDVAFWYHFAILFEALFILTAVDAGTRAARFMLQDLLGVVSPGLKRTDSLPANLLATALCVLAWGYFLHQGVVDPLGGINTLWPLFGIANQMLAGMALMLCAVVLFKMKRQRYAWVALVPTAWLLICTLTAGWQKAFSPDTKIGFLAIANKFQAMIDSGNISPQYTESQLAQLVFNNRLDAGLTIFFMVVVVVLALFSIKTALAALKIDKPTANETPYEPMPENVDEIVTQAKGAH
;
A
#
# COMPACT_ATOMS: atom_id res chain seq x y z
N MET A 1 15.10 40.80 14.17
CA MET A 1 15.12 39.86 13.03
C MET A 1 15.14 38.48 13.63
N MET A 2 14.19 37.60 13.31
CA MET A 2 14.33 36.19 13.70
C MET A 2 15.53 35.63 12.96
N ASP A 3 16.57 35.24 13.70
CA ASP A 3 17.80 34.72 13.13
C ASP A 3 17.54 33.45 12.32
N VAL A 4 18.19 33.33 11.16
CA VAL A 4 18.09 32.18 10.23
C VAL A 4 18.29 30.84 10.94
N ALA A 5 19.09 30.84 12.01
CA ALA A 5 19.31 29.67 12.87
C ALA A 5 18.03 29.18 13.58
N PHE A 6 17.17 30.07 14.07
CA PHE A 6 15.91 29.67 14.72
C PHE A 6 14.96 29.00 13.72
N TRP A 7 14.80 29.60 12.54
CA TRP A 7 13.95 29.04 11.48
C TRP A 7 14.46 27.70 10.97
N TYR A 8 15.78 27.53 10.86
CA TYR A 8 16.40 26.25 10.47
C TYR A 8 16.08 25.14 11.48
N HIS A 9 16.27 25.39 12.77
CA HIS A 9 15.95 24.38 13.81
C HIS A 9 14.45 24.10 13.90
N PHE A 10 13.62 25.14 13.79
CA PHE A 10 12.17 24.99 13.79
C PHE A 10 11.69 24.11 12.62
N ALA A 11 12.19 24.36 11.41
CA ALA A 11 11.82 23.60 10.22
C ALA A 11 12.22 22.11 10.33
N ILE A 12 13.45 21.83 10.78
CA ILE A 12 13.93 20.45 10.95
C ILE A 12 13.16 19.71 12.04
N LEU A 13 12.89 20.35 13.18
CA LEU A 13 12.12 19.73 14.26
C LEU A 13 10.69 19.43 13.83
N PHE A 14 10.06 20.37 13.11
CA PHE A 14 8.72 20.18 12.56
C PHE A 14 8.67 19.02 11.57
N GLU A 15 9.59 18.97 10.61
CA GLU A 15 9.67 17.91 9.61
C GLU A 15 9.96 16.54 10.25
N ALA A 16 10.90 16.48 11.19
CA ALA A 16 11.23 15.26 11.93
C ALA A 16 10.04 14.75 12.75
N LEU A 17 9.31 15.64 13.43
CA LEU A 17 8.12 15.26 14.20
C LEU A 17 7.00 14.75 13.28
N PHE A 18 6.81 15.38 12.12
CA PHE A 18 5.85 14.94 11.11
C PHE A 18 6.18 13.53 10.61
N ILE A 19 7.45 13.28 10.25
CA ILE A 19 7.92 11.97 9.80
C ILE A 19 7.75 10.92 10.90
N LEU A 20 8.16 11.22 12.14
CA LEU A 20 8.02 10.30 13.26
C LEU A 20 6.56 9.95 13.55
N THR A 21 5.67 10.92 13.49
CA THR A 21 4.22 10.70 13.67
C THR A 21 3.66 9.81 12.56
N ALA A 22 4.04 10.07 11.30
CA ALA A 22 3.61 9.27 10.16
C ALA A 22 4.13 7.82 10.25
N VAL A 23 5.39 7.63 10.64
CA VAL A 23 6.00 6.30 10.82
C VAL A 23 5.38 5.56 12.01
N ASP A 24 5.08 6.21 13.13
CA ASP A 24 4.39 5.58 14.27
C ASP A 24 2.99 5.08 13.87
N ALA A 25 2.18 5.96 13.30
CA ALA A 25 0.84 5.61 12.83
C ALA A 25 0.89 4.52 11.75
N GLY A 26 1.84 4.62 10.81
CA GLY A 26 2.08 3.64 9.76
C GLY A 26 2.52 2.28 10.30
N THR A 27 3.39 2.24 11.30
CA THR A 27 3.87 0.99 11.93
C THR A 27 2.73 0.27 12.65
N ARG A 28 1.85 1.02 13.33
CA ARG A 28 0.65 0.44 13.94
C ARG A 28 -0.27 -0.17 12.89
N ALA A 29 -0.58 0.56 11.82
CA ALA A 29 -1.42 0.06 10.73
C ALA A 29 -0.79 -1.17 10.04
N ALA A 30 0.51 -1.09 9.73
CA ALA A 30 1.27 -2.18 9.12
C ALA A 30 1.25 -3.44 9.97
N ARG A 31 1.37 -3.32 11.30
CA ARG A 31 1.28 -4.46 12.22
C ARG A 31 -0.08 -5.15 12.12
N PHE A 32 -1.17 -4.39 12.13
CA PHE A 32 -2.52 -4.97 11.99
C PHE A 32 -2.69 -5.67 10.64
N MET A 33 -2.25 -5.03 9.55
CA MET A 33 -2.30 -5.64 8.21
C MET A 33 -1.42 -6.90 8.11
N LEU A 34 -0.23 -6.90 8.72
CA LEU A 34 0.66 -8.05 8.75
C LEU A 34 0.06 -9.19 9.58
N GLN A 35 -0.57 -8.90 10.71
CA GLN A 35 -1.26 -9.89 11.53
C GLN A 35 -2.47 -10.50 10.81
N ASP A 36 -3.23 -9.69 10.06
CA ASP A 36 -4.31 -10.19 9.22
C ASP A 36 -3.77 -11.14 8.13
N LEU A 37 -2.65 -10.79 7.49
CA LEU A 37 -2.01 -11.64 6.48
C LEU A 37 -1.45 -12.94 7.09
N LEU A 38 -0.74 -12.86 8.22
CA LEU A 38 -0.21 -14.02 8.95
C LEU A 38 -1.36 -14.91 9.47
N GLY A 39 -2.49 -14.30 9.81
CA GLY A 39 -3.73 -14.96 10.20
C GLY A 39 -4.35 -15.83 9.10
N VAL A 40 -4.06 -15.56 7.82
CA VAL A 40 -4.45 -16.42 6.69
C VAL A 40 -3.65 -17.73 6.69
N VAL A 41 -2.38 -17.68 7.09
CA VAL A 41 -1.48 -18.85 7.12
C VAL A 41 -1.67 -19.65 8.42
N SER A 42 -1.89 -18.98 9.55
CA SER A 42 -2.13 -19.64 10.84
C SER A 42 -3.12 -18.83 11.70
N PRO A 43 -4.27 -19.42 12.08
CA PRO A 43 -5.29 -18.76 12.91
C PRO A 43 -4.77 -18.26 14.27
N GLY A 44 -3.71 -18.88 14.81
CA GLY A 44 -3.11 -18.49 16.09
C GLY A 44 -2.38 -17.14 16.03
N LEU A 45 -1.86 -16.76 14.85
CA LEU A 45 -1.15 -15.49 14.62
C LEU A 45 -2.10 -14.30 14.45
N LYS A 46 -3.40 -14.56 14.25
CA LYS A 46 -4.45 -13.53 14.17
C LYS A 46 -4.84 -12.97 15.54
N ARG A 47 -4.50 -13.66 16.64
CA ARG A 47 -4.90 -13.27 18.00
C ARG A 47 -4.09 -12.05 18.47
N THR A 48 -4.71 -10.88 18.42
CA THR A 48 -4.17 -9.60 18.92
C THR A 48 -3.95 -9.57 20.43
N ASP A 49 -4.54 -10.51 21.14
CA ASP A 49 -4.45 -10.74 22.59
C ASP A 49 -3.20 -11.56 22.96
N SER A 50 -2.50 -12.16 21.98
CA SER A 50 -1.27 -12.90 22.24
C SER A 50 -0.02 -12.02 22.15
N LEU A 51 0.65 -11.86 23.28
CA LEU A 51 1.93 -11.15 23.40
C LEU A 51 2.99 -11.65 22.39
N PRO A 52 3.21 -12.97 22.18
CA PRO A 52 4.21 -13.43 21.22
C PRO A 52 3.87 -13.11 19.76
N ALA A 53 2.60 -13.18 19.34
CA ALA A 53 2.22 -12.82 17.96
C ALA A 53 2.33 -11.31 17.73
N ASN A 54 1.96 -10.50 18.72
CA ASN A 54 2.15 -9.05 18.67
C ASN A 54 3.63 -8.67 18.59
N LEU A 55 4.49 -9.29 19.42
CA LEU A 55 5.91 -9.01 19.43
C LEU A 55 6.56 -9.39 18.09
N LEU A 56 6.20 -10.55 17.55
CA LEU A 56 6.70 -11.03 16.25
C LEU A 56 6.25 -10.10 15.11
N ALA A 57 4.96 -9.76 15.04
CA ALA A 57 4.45 -8.85 14.01
C ALA A 57 5.09 -7.46 14.11
N THR A 58 5.29 -6.96 15.34
CA THR A 58 5.96 -5.68 15.57
C THR A 58 7.43 -5.74 15.14
N ALA A 59 8.16 -6.77 15.52
CA ALA A 59 9.56 -6.95 15.15
C ALA A 59 9.71 -7.01 13.62
N LEU A 60 8.86 -7.77 12.93
CA LEU A 60 8.85 -7.83 11.48
C LEU A 60 8.56 -6.46 10.83
N CYS A 61 7.57 -5.72 11.34
CA CYS A 61 7.26 -4.38 10.83
C CYS A 61 8.42 -3.39 11.04
N VAL A 62 9.03 -3.38 12.23
CA VAL A 62 10.16 -2.50 12.55
C VAL A 62 11.39 -2.85 11.70
N LEU A 63 11.69 -4.15 11.55
CA LEU A 63 12.78 -4.61 10.69
C LEU A 63 12.54 -4.25 9.21
N ALA A 64 11.30 -4.34 8.73
CA ALA A 64 10.95 -3.94 7.37
C ALA A 64 11.17 -2.43 7.15
N TRP A 65 10.72 -1.57 8.08
CA TRP A 65 11.02 -0.14 8.04
C TRP A 65 12.52 0.15 8.12
N GLY A 66 13.24 -0.54 9.01
CA GLY A 66 14.69 -0.43 9.14
C GLY A 66 15.42 -0.82 7.85
N TYR A 67 14.95 -1.86 7.16
CA TYR A 67 15.47 -2.26 5.86
C TYR A 67 15.23 -1.18 4.81
N PHE A 68 14.02 -0.61 4.72
CA PHE A 68 13.76 0.48 3.78
C PHE A 68 14.61 1.73 4.08
N LEU A 69 14.82 2.07 5.35
CA LEU A 69 15.72 3.17 5.74
C LEU A 69 17.17 2.87 5.34
N HIS A 70 17.66 1.66 5.62
CA HIS A 70 19.00 1.24 5.24
C HIS A 70 19.20 1.28 3.73
N GLN A 71 18.25 0.75 2.96
CA GLN A 71 18.28 0.82 1.50
C GLN A 71 18.25 2.27 1.00
N GLY A 72 17.43 3.13 1.61
CA GLY A 72 17.36 4.55 1.25
C GLY A 72 18.66 5.33 1.48
N VAL A 73 19.48 4.92 2.46
CA VAL A 73 20.76 5.57 2.78
C VAL A 73 21.93 4.96 2.02
N VAL A 74 21.95 3.63 1.86
CA VAL A 74 23.11 2.91 1.31
C VAL A 74 23.09 2.81 -0.21
N ASP A 75 21.91 2.78 -0.85
CA ASP A 75 21.81 2.65 -2.31
C ASP A 75 22.04 3.99 -3.01
N PRO A 76 23.20 4.21 -3.67
CA PRO A 76 23.55 5.47 -4.32
C PRO A 76 22.69 5.75 -5.57
N LEU A 77 21.99 4.74 -6.08
CA LEU A 77 21.18 4.82 -7.29
C LEU A 77 19.70 5.08 -6.99
N GLY A 78 19.36 5.21 -5.71
CA GLY A 78 18.04 5.61 -5.27
C GLY A 78 17.07 4.44 -5.17
N GLY A 79 17.28 3.54 -4.21
CA GLY A 79 16.28 2.55 -3.81
C GLY A 79 14.89 3.17 -3.52
N ILE A 80 14.84 4.41 -3.01
CA ILE A 80 13.61 5.19 -2.86
C ILE A 80 13.05 5.63 -4.24
N ASN A 81 13.91 6.07 -5.15
CA ASN A 81 13.52 6.56 -6.48
C ASN A 81 12.97 5.43 -7.37
N THR A 82 13.47 4.21 -7.22
CA THR A 82 12.93 3.03 -7.93
C THR A 82 11.58 2.59 -7.37
N LEU A 83 11.34 2.74 -6.06
CA LEU A 83 10.05 2.43 -5.44
C LEU A 83 8.97 3.49 -5.74
N TRP A 84 9.37 4.72 -6.05
CA TRP A 84 8.44 5.84 -6.24
C TRP A 84 7.38 5.61 -7.33
N PRO A 85 7.73 5.10 -8.53
CA PRO A 85 6.74 4.67 -9.52
C PRO A 85 5.75 3.63 -8.99
N LEU A 86 6.21 2.70 -8.16
CA LEU A 86 5.38 1.63 -7.62
C LEU A 86 4.36 2.17 -6.61
N PHE A 87 4.76 3.13 -5.76
CA PHE A 87 3.84 3.82 -4.82
C PHE A 87 2.67 4.46 -5.56
N GLY A 88 2.95 5.16 -6.66
CA GLY A 88 1.90 5.80 -7.47
C GLY A 88 0.90 4.79 -8.01
N ILE A 89 1.38 3.69 -8.59
CA ILE A 89 0.53 2.64 -9.17
C ILE A 89 -0.28 1.93 -8.07
N ALA A 90 0.37 1.52 -6.97
CA ALA A 90 -0.27 0.82 -5.86
C ALA A 90 -1.37 1.66 -5.20
N ASN A 91 -1.16 2.97 -5.04
CA ASN A 91 -2.15 3.86 -4.46
C ASN A 91 -3.40 3.99 -5.33
N GLN A 92 -3.23 4.09 -6.65
CA GLN A 92 -4.37 4.11 -7.57
C GLN A 92 -5.13 2.78 -7.51
N MET A 93 -4.42 1.65 -7.46
CA MET A 93 -5.04 0.34 -7.34
C MET A 93 -5.82 0.17 -6.02
N LEU A 94 -5.28 0.67 -4.90
CA LEU A 94 -5.98 0.71 -3.60
C LEU A 94 -7.24 1.57 -3.66
N ALA A 95 -7.17 2.75 -4.28
CA ALA A 95 -8.32 3.62 -4.50
C ALA A 95 -9.41 2.92 -5.33
N GLY A 96 -9.01 2.19 -6.37
CA GLY A 96 -9.92 1.35 -7.15
C GLY A 96 -10.61 0.29 -6.30
N MET A 97 -9.87 -0.44 -5.45
CA MET A 97 -10.45 -1.42 -4.54
C MET A 97 -11.43 -0.80 -3.54
N ALA A 98 -11.09 0.36 -2.97
CA ALA A 98 -11.96 1.08 -2.03
C ALA A 98 -13.27 1.52 -2.70
N LEU A 99 -13.21 2.11 -3.89
CA LEU A 99 -14.41 2.54 -4.61
C LEU A 99 -15.29 1.36 -5.04
N MET A 100 -14.68 0.24 -5.46
CA MET A 100 -15.41 -1.00 -5.73
C MET A 100 -16.13 -1.53 -4.49
N LEU A 101 -15.46 -1.53 -3.32
CA LEU A 101 -16.08 -1.89 -2.05
C LEU A 101 -17.26 -0.97 -1.72
N CYS A 102 -17.09 0.34 -1.83
CA CYS A 102 -18.17 1.30 -1.62
C CYS A 102 -19.36 1.04 -2.55
N ALA A 103 -19.11 0.76 -3.83
CA ALA A 103 -20.16 0.41 -4.78
C ALA A 103 -20.91 -0.86 -4.35
N VAL A 104 -20.18 -1.93 -3.99
CA VAL A 104 -20.78 -3.19 -3.51
C VAL A 104 -21.62 -2.96 -2.26
N VAL A 105 -21.14 -2.18 -1.29
CA VAL A 105 -21.88 -1.86 -0.07
C VAL A 105 -23.18 -1.13 -0.40
N LEU A 106 -23.18 -0.17 -1.33
CA LEU A 106 -24.41 0.52 -1.77
C LEU A 106 -25.44 -0.45 -2.38
N PHE A 107 -25.00 -1.45 -3.15
CA PHE A 107 -25.88 -2.50 -3.65
C PHE A 107 -26.42 -3.38 -2.52
N LYS A 108 -25.57 -3.77 -1.55
CA LYS A 108 -25.99 -4.55 -0.37
C LYS A 108 -26.96 -3.79 0.54
N MET A 109 -26.89 -2.46 0.58
CA MET A 109 -27.82 -1.58 1.31
C MET A 109 -29.09 -1.22 0.53
N LYS A 110 -29.28 -1.73 -0.69
CA LYS A 110 -30.41 -1.39 -1.58
C LYS A 110 -30.49 0.09 -1.97
N ARG A 111 -29.34 0.77 -1.96
CA ARG A 111 -29.18 2.17 -2.36
C ARG A 111 -28.63 2.29 -3.78
N GLN A 112 -29.01 1.38 -4.68
CA GLN A 112 -28.45 1.33 -6.05
C GLN A 112 -28.63 2.63 -6.85
N ARG A 113 -29.65 3.45 -6.54
CA ARG A 113 -29.85 4.77 -7.16
C ARG A 113 -28.64 5.70 -6.98
N TYR A 114 -27.85 5.53 -5.93
CA TYR A 114 -26.66 6.33 -5.65
C TYR A 114 -25.35 5.64 -6.05
N ALA A 115 -25.40 4.39 -6.53
CA ALA A 115 -24.21 3.62 -6.85
C ALA A 115 -23.37 4.26 -7.98
N TRP A 116 -23.99 5.04 -8.87
CA TRP A 116 -23.27 5.75 -9.93
C TRP A 116 -22.19 6.71 -9.40
N VAL A 117 -22.39 7.28 -8.20
CA VAL A 117 -21.41 8.17 -7.56
C VAL A 117 -20.09 7.45 -7.28
N ALA A 118 -20.16 6.14 -6.98
CA ALA A 118 -18.97 5.31 -6.82
C ALA A 118 -18.52 4.69 -8.15
N LEU A 119 -19.46 4.20 -8.97
CA LEU A 119 -19.16 3.45 -10.20
C LEU A 119 -18.51 4.29 -11.29
N VAL A 120 -18.91 5.55 -11.47
CA VAL A 120 -18.33 6.42 -12.51
C VAL A 120 -16.85 6.72 -12.22
N PRO A 121 -16.47 7.20 -11.02
CA PRO A 121 -15.06 7.33 -10.65
C PRO A 121 -14.31 6.00 -10.71
N THR A 122 -14.93 4.89 -10.26
CA THR A 122 -14.32 3.55 -10.33
C THR A 122 -13.96 3.19 -11.78
N ALA A 123 -14.91 3.32 -12.71
CA ALA A 123 -14.69 2.94 -14.10
C ALA A 123 -13.57 3.77 -14.73
N TRP A 124 -13.60 5.09 -14.54
CA TRP A 124 -12.56 5.98 -15.03
C TRP A 124 -11.18 5.62 -14.44
N LEU A 125 -11.11 5.45 -13.12
CA LEU A 125 -9.88 5.14 -12.42
C LEU A 125 -9.32 3.78 -12.86
N LEU A 126 -10.16 2.76 -13.00
CA LEU A 126 -9.74 1.44 -13.47
C LEU A 126 -9.19 1.49 -14.90
N ILE A 127 -9.84 2.24 -15.81
CA ILE A 127 -9.35 2.41 -17.19
C ILE A 127 -7.96 3.06 -17.19
N CYS A 128 -7.81 4.18 -16.49
CA CYS A 128 -6.53 4.89 -16.40
C CYS A 128 -5.45 4.03 -15.75
N THR A 129 -5.76 3.38 -14.63
CA THR A 129 -4.79 2.61 -13.84
C THR A 129 -4.34 1.35 -14.56
N LEU A 130 -5.27 0.60 -15.17
CA LEU A 130 -4.92 -0.61 -15.93
C LEU A 130 -4.15 -0.27 -17.21
N THR A 131 -4.50 0.83 -17.88
CA THR A 131 -3.78 1.28 -19.08
C THR A 131 -2.37 1.76 -18.72
N ALA A 132 -2.23 2.57 -17.67
CA ALA A 132 -0.93 3.03 -17.17
C ALA A 132 -0.08 1.86 -16.68
N GLY A 133 -0.66 0.92 -15.93
CA GLY A 133 0.02 -0.30 -15.46
C GLY A 133 0.51 -1.15 -16.62
N TRP A 134 -0.30 -1.33 -17.67
CA TRP A 134 0.08 -2.06 -18.87
C TRP A 134 1.26 -1.39 -19.58
N GLN A 135 1.20 -0.07 -19.78
CA GLN A 135 2.30 0.70 -20.38
C GLN A 135 3.57 0.63 -19.53
N LYS A 136 3.44 0.72 -18.20
CA LYS A 136 4.57 0.61 -17.27
C LYS A 136 5.22 -0.76 -17.28
N ALA A 137 4.45 -1.84 -17.43
CA ALA A 137 4.99 -3.19 -17.50
C ALA A 137 5.62 -3.49 -18.87
N PHE A 138 4.93 -3.18 -19.97
CA PHE A 138 5.23 -3.74 -21.30
C PHE A 138 5.60 -2.73 -22.38
N SER A 139 5.56 -1.42 -22.13
CA SER A 139 5.91 -0.44 -23.17
C SER A 139 7.35 -0.66 -23.65
N PRO A 140 7.61 -0.64 -24.97
CA PRO A 140 8.96 -0.73 -25.52
C PRO A 140 9.76 0.58 -25.30
N ASP A 141 9.09 1.68 -24.94
CA ASP A 141 9.76 2.94 -24.63
C ASP A 141 10.46 2.86 -23.27
N THR A 142 11.78 2.99 -23.28
CA THR A 142 12.65 3.04 -22.08
C THR A 142 12.37 4.22 -21.15
N LYS A 143 11.54 5.19 -21.55
CA LYS A 143 11.06 6.25 -20.64
C LYS A 143 9.88 5.80 -19.78
N ILE A 144 9.19 4.74 -20.20
CA ILE A 144 7.90 4.35 -19.62
C ILE A 144 7.98 2.94 -19.04
N GLY A 145 8.43 1.96 -19.83
CA GLY A 145 8.35 0.53 -19.52
C GLY A 145 9.51 0.01 -18.68
N PHE A 146 9.20 -0.61 -17.55
CA PHE A 146 10.19 -1.21 -16.66
C PHE A 146 11.00 -2.33 -17.34
N LEU A 147 10.35 -3.19 -18.12
CA LEU A 147 11.05 -4.25 -18.86
C LEU A 147 11.98 -3.68 -19.95
N ALA A 148 11.58 -2.59 -20.62
CA ALA A 148 12.42 -1.93 -21.61
C ALA A 148 13.65 -1.28 -20.95
N ILE A 149 13.49 -0.65 -19.79
CA ILE A 149 14.58 -0.10 -18.98
C ILE A 149 15.54 -1.21 -18.54
N ALA A 150 15.01 -2.32 -18.02
CA ALA A 150 15.82 -3.47 -17.61
C ALA A 150 16.62 -4.04 -18.78
N ASN A 151 16.00 -4.20 -19.96
CA ASN A 151 16.68 -4.71 -21.15
C ASN A 151 17.78 -3.76 -21.64
N LYS A 152 17.56 -2.44 -21.57
CA LYS A 152 18.57 -1.43 -21.91
C LYS A 152 19.79 -1.51 -20.97
N PHE A 153 19.57 -1.61 -19.67
CA PHE A 153 20.67 -1.74 -18.71
C PHE A 153 21.39 -3.08 -18.83
N GLN A 154 20.66 -4.17 -19.09
CA GLN A 154 21.27 -5.48 -19.37
C GLN A 154 22.15 -5.43 -20.62
N ALA A 155 21.68 -4.81 -21.71
CA ALA A 155 22.48 -4.67 -22.93
C ALA A 155 23.76 -3.83 -22.71
N MET A 156 23.74 -2.84 -21.80
CA MET A 156 24.94 -2.10 -21.42
C MET A 156 25.96 -2.99 -20.69
N ILE A 157 25.51 -3.83 -19.76
CA ILE A 157 26.36 -4.83 -19.08
C ILE A 157 26.96 -5.79 -20.11
N ASP A 158 26.11 -6.38 -20.96
CA ASP A 158 26.52 -7.39 -21.94
C ASP A 158 27.50 -6.83 -22.99
N SER A 159 27.37 -5.54 -23.34
CA SER A 159 28.26 -4.86 -24.28
C SER A 159 29.61 -4.45 -23.68
N GLY A 160 29.75 -4.45 -22.36
CA GLY A 160 30.91 -3.90 -21.64
C GLY A 160 31.07 -2.38 -21.75
N ASN A 161 30.20 -1.68 -22.50
CA ASN A 161 30.24 -0.23 -22.66
C ASN A 161 29.45 0.46 -21.54
N ILE A 162 29.99 0.38 -20.33
CA ILE A 162 29.39 0.96 -19.13
C ILE A 162 29.71 2.45 -19.10
N SER A 163 28.67 3.28 -19.05
CA SER A 163 28.82 4.74 -18.88
C SER A 163 29.61 5.03 -17.59
N PRO A 164 30.51 6.03 -17.57
CA PRO A 164 31.29 6.40 -16.38
C PRO A 164 30.44 6.75 -15.14
N GLN A 165 29.14 6.98 -15.34
CA GLN A 165 28.16 7.29 -14.30
C GLN A 165 27.74 6.06 -13.47
N TYR A 166 27.97 4.84 -13.96
CA TYR A 166 27.48 3.61 -13.33
C TYR A 166 28.60 2.59 -13.16
N THR A 167 28.51 1.79 -12.10
CA THR A 167 29.27 0.53 -11.98
C THR A 167 28.46 -0.66 -12.50
N GLU A 168 29.13 -1.77 -12.79
CA GLU A 168 28.45 -2.99 -13.26
C GLU A 168 27.45 -3.54 -12.22
N SER A 169 27.85 -3.58 -10.94
CA SER A 169 26.98 -3.99 -9.83
C SER A 169 25.73 -3.11 -9.71
N GLN A 170 25.90 -1.80 -9.93
CA GLN A 170 24.84 -0.81 -9.92
C GLN A 170 23.84 -1.04 -11.06
N LEU A 171 24.33 -1.30 -12.28
CA LEU A 171 23.46 -1.66 -13.40
C LEU A 171 22.71 -2.97 -13.15
N ALA A 172 23.36 -3.99 -12.60
CA ALA A 172 22.73 -5.27 -12.28
C ALA A 172 21.58 -5.10 -11.26
N GLN A 173 21.77 -4.25 -10.24
CA GLN A 173 20.73 -3.91 -9.28
C GLN A 173 19.56 -3.18 -9.94
N LEU A 174 19.81 -2.23 -10.86
CA LEU A 174 18.76 -1.56 -11.62
C LEU A 174 17.97 -2.51 -12.51
N VAL A 175 18.63 -3.46 -13.16
CA VAL A 175 17.97 -4.52 -13.95
C VAL A 175 17.05 -5.34 -13.06
N PHE A 176 17.54 -5.79 -11.90
CA PHE A 176 16.75 -6.57 -10.96
C PHE A 176 15.53 -5.79 -10.46
N ASN A 177 15.73 -4.56 -9.99
CA ASN A 177 14.66 -3.71 -9.48
C ASN A 177 13.58 -3.46 -10.54
N ASN A 178 13.95 -3.10 -11.76
CA ASN A 178 12.97 -2.89 -12.83
C ASN A 178 12.19 -4.17 -13.21
N ARG A 179 12.84 -5.35 -13.18
CA ARG A 179 12.14 -6.62 -13.40
C ARG A 179 11.17 -6.93 -12.26
N LEU A 180 11.57 -6.67 -11.02
CA LEU A 180 10.74 -6.84 -9.84
C LEU A 180 9.54 -5.88 -9.88
N ASP A 181 9.74 -4.61 -10.24
CA ASP A 181 8.68 -3.62 -10.38
C ASP A 181 7.68 -3.98 -11.48
N ALA A 182 8.16 -4.50 -12.62
CA ALA A 182 7.30 -5.03 -13.68
C ALA A 182 6.45 -6.20 -13.15
N GLY A 183 7.07 -7.14 -12.45
CA GLY A 183 6.39 -8.29 -11.84
C GLY A 183 5.32 -7.87 -10.82
N LEU A 184 5.66 -6.97 -9.90
CA LEU A 184 4.74 -6.44 -8.89
C LEU A 184 3.59 -5.65 -9.54
N THR A 185 3.87 -4.86 -10.57
CA THR A 185 2.83 -4.12 -11.31
C THR A 185 1.82 -5.08 -11.92
N ILE A 186 2.30 -6.13 -12.61
CA ILE A 186 1.43 -7.16 -13.20
C ILE A 186 0.63 -7.88 -12.11
N PHE A 187 1.28 -8.26 -11.01
CA PHE A 187 0.62 -8.91 -9.89
C PHE A 187 -0.54 -8.06 -9.35
N PHE A 188 -0.32 -6.77 -9.06
CA PHE A 188 -1.39 -5.91 -8.57
C PHE A 188 -2.48 -5.67 -9.61
N MET A 189 -2.15 -5.57 -10.91
CA MET A 189 -3.16 -5.50 -11.97
C MET A 189 -4.09 -6.73 -11.94
N VAL A 190 -3.52 -7.94 -11.80
CA VAL A 190 -4.30 -9.17 -11.70
C VAL A 190 -5.21 -9.13 -10.48
N VAL A 191 -4.69 -8.73 -9.31
CA VAL A 191 -5.48 -8.60 -8.08
C VAL A 191 -6.67 -7.65 -8.26
N VAL A 192 -6.45 -6.48 -8.87
CA VAL A 192 -7.51 -5.50 -9.14
C VAL A 192 -8.57 -6.07 -10.08
N VAL A 193 -8.17 -6.75 -11.17
CA VAL A 193 -9.12 -7.36 -12.12
C VAL A 193 -9.93 -8.45 -11.43
N VAL A 194 -9.30 -9.32 -10.65
CA VAL A 194 -9.98 -10.38 -9.87
C VAL A 194 -10.99 -9.75 -8.90
N LEU A 195 -10.60 -8.71 -8.16
CA LEU A 195 -11.49 -8.02 -7.24
C LEU A 195 -12.65 -7.31 -7.96
N ALA A 196 -12.42 -6.76 -9.14
CA ALA A 196 -13.49 -6.19 -9.97
C ALA A 196 -14.53 -7.25 -10.34
N LEU A 197 -14.08 -8.45 -10.77
CA LEU A 197 -14.98 -9.56 -11.08
C LEU A 197 -15.76 -10.04 -9.85
N PHE A 198 -15.09 -10.17 -8.69
CA PHE A 198 -15.75 -10.52 -7.43
C PHE A 198 -16.76 -9.46 -6.98
N SER A 199 -16.42 -8.18 -7.14
CA SER A 199 -17.30 -7.06 -6.82
C SER A 199 -18.55 -7.05 -7.68
N ILE A 200 -18.41 -7.27 -8.99
CA ILE A 200 -19.54 -7.41 -9.92
C ILE A 200 -20.42 -8.61 -9.52
N LYS A 201 -19.82 -9.79 -9.31
CA LYS A 201 -20.55 -10.99 -8.89
C LYS A 201 -21.35 -10.75 -7.60
N THR A 202 -20.74 -10.07 -6.64
CA THR A 202 -21.35 -9.76 -5.34
C THR A 202 -22.47 -8.73 -5.47
N ALA A 203 -22.27 -7.68 -6.26
CA ALA A 203 -23.31 -6.69 -6.55
C ALA A 203 -24.52 -7.33 -7.26
N LEU A 204 -24.30 -8.19 -8.26
CA LEU A 204 -25.35 -8.93 -8.94
C LEU A 204 -26.10 -9.90 -8.01
N ALA A 205 -25.38 -10.60 -7.13
CA ALA A 205 -26.00 -11.45 -6.12
C ALA A 205 -26.85 -10.63 -5.12
N ALA A 206 -26.35 -9.47 -4.67
CA ALA A 206 -27.08 -8.58 -3.81
C ALA A 206 -28.35 -8.03 -4.48
N LEU A 207 -28.32 -7.75 -5.79
CA LEU A 207 -29.49 -7.32 -6.55
C LEU A 207 -30.63 -8.34 -6.56
N LYS A 208 -30.33 -9.65 -6.52
CA LYS A 208 -31.34 -10.73 -6.51
C LYS A 208 -32.13 -10.87 -5.21
N ILE A 209 -31.62 -10.32 -4.11
CA ILE A 209 -32.24 -10.45 -2.78
C ILE A 209 -32.95 -9.13 -2.47
N ASP A 210 -34.28 -9.07 -2.29
CA ASP A 210 -34.98 -7.78 -2.13
C ASP A 210 -34.69 -7.03 -0.82
N LYS A 211 -34.06 -7.68 0.15
CA LYS A 211 -33.73 -7.10 1.45
C LYS A 211 -32.28 -6.62 1.52
N PRO A 212 -31.96 -5.62 2.36
CA PRO A 212 -30.57 -5.28 2.67
C PRO A 212 -29.82 -6.50 3.21
N THR A 213 -28.60 -6.73 2.70
CA THR A 213 -27.70 -7.83 3.11
C THR A 213 -26.40 -7.30 3.74
N ALA A 214 -26.34 -6.00 4.00
CA ALA A 214 -25.30 -5.40 4.82
C ALA A 214 -25.55 -5.81 6.27
N ASN A 215 -24.81 -6.82 6.73
CA ASN A 215 -24.81 -7.22 8.13
C ASN A 215 -23.71 -6.41 8.81
N GLU A 216 -24.06 -5.58 9.78
CA GLU A 216 -23.10 -5.04 10.74
C GLU A 216 -22.68 -6.17 11.68
N THR A 217 -21.51 -6.03 12.32
CA THR A 217 -21.15 -6.91 13.43
C THR A 217 -22.26 -6.83 14.50
N PRO A 218 -22.63 -7.96 15.15
CA PRO A 218 -23.59 -7.91 16.25
C PRO A 218 -23.20 -6.83 17.25
N TYR A 219 -24.20 -6.09 17.75
CA TYR A 219 -23.96 -5.08 18.78
C TYR A 219 -23.30 -5.75 19.99
N GLU A 220 -22.05 -5.40 20.26
CA GLU A 220 -21.43 -5.74 21.53
C GLU A 220 -21.78 -4.63 22.52
N PRO A 221 -22.54 -4.92 23.58
CA PRO A 221 -22.83 -3.95 24.61
C PRO A 221 -21.52 -3.45 25.22
N MET A 222 -21.45 -2.14 25.45
CA MET A 222 -20.38 -1.54 26.22
C MET A 222 -20.25 -2.30 27.56
N PRO A 223 -19.04 -2.75 27.94
CA PRO A 223 -18.89 -3.54 29.16
C PRO A 223 -19.34 -2.72 30.37
N GLU A 224 -19.95 -3.37 31.37
CA GLU A 224 -20.57 -2.66 32.51
C GLU A 224 -19.59 -1.77 33.29
N ASN A 225 -18.28 -2.00 33.15
CA ASN A 225 -17.20 -1.26 33.78
C ASN A 225 -16.57 -0.17 32.88
N VAL A 226 -17.26 0.31 31.83
CA VAL A 226 -16.73 1.37 30.95
C VAL A 226 -16.28 2.60 31.74
N ASP A 227 -17.03 3.02 32.75
CA ASP A 227 -16.67 4.18 33.57
C ASP A 227 -15.38 3.93 34.36
N GLU A 228 -15.15 2.72 34.85
CA GLU A 228 -13.91 2.34 35.54
C GLU A 228 -12.73 2.26 34.56
N ILE A 229 -12.93 1.69 33.37
CA ILE A 229 -11.92 1.58 32.32
C ILE A 229 -11.51 2.98 31.83
N VAL A 230 -12.47 3.87 31.58
CA VAL A 230 -12.23 5.25 31.14
C VAL A 230 -11.56 6.06 32.24
N THR A 231 -11.92 5.84 33.51
CA THR A 231 -11.30 6.52 34.66
C THR A 231 -9.87 6.04 34.88
N GLN A 232 -9.59 4.73 34.75
CA GLN A 232 -8.23 4.18 34.79
C GLN A 232 -7.38 4.68 33.62
N ALA A 233 -7.93 4.74 32.41
CA ALA A 233 -7.23 5.24 31.22
C ALA A 233 -6.88 6.74 31.34
N LYS A 234 -7.75 7.55 31.95
CA LYS A 234 -7.47 8.98 32.23
C LYS A 234 -6.40 9.20 33.29
N GLY A 235 -6.20 8.25 34.20
CA GLY A 235 -5.14 8.32 35.23
C GLY A 235 -3.77 7.79 34.77
N ALA A 236 -3.69 7.22 33.57
CA ALA A 236 -2.47 6.64 33.00
C ALA A 236 -1.72 7.59 32.03
N HIS A 237 -2.15 8.85 31.92
CA HIS A 237 -1.50 9.93 31.17
C HIS A 237 -0.89 10.97 32.10
#